data_AF-A0A562I6X1-F1
#
_entry.id   AF-A0A562I6X1-F1
#
_cell.length_a   1.000
_cell.length_b   1.000
_cell.length_c   1.000
_cell.angle_alpha   90.00
_cell.angle_beta   90.00
_cell.angle_gamma   90.00
#
_symmetry.space_group_name_H-M   'P 1'
#
loop_
_entity.id
_entity.type
_entity.pdbx_description
1 polymer ?
#
loop_
_entity_poly.entity_id
_entity_poly.type
_entity_poly.pdbx_seq_one_letter_code
_entity_poly.pdbx_strand_id
1 'polypeptide(L)' 'MLLTKIAEGYPGAGLWHLPGGGTDHGEQPAAGLLRELVEEGGQLGRVGN' A
#
# COMPACT_ATOMS: atom_id res chain seq x y z
N MET A 1 5.73 -8.78 -9.20
CA MET A 1 5.27 -7.43 -8.82
C MET A 1 3.85 -7.53 -8.30
N LEU A 2 3.53 -6.85 -7.20
CA LEU A 2 2.19 -6.81 -6.61
C LEU A 2 1.53 -5.47 -6.97
N LEU A 3 0.27 -5.50 -7.41
CA LEU A 3 -0.53 -4.33 -7.72
C LEU A 3 -1.91 -4.50 -7.07
N THR A 4 -2.49 -3.41 -6.56
CA THR A 4 -3.85 -3.34 -5.99
C THR A 4 -4.75 -2.54 -6.93
N LYS A 5 -6.04 -2.89 -6.98
CA LYS A 5 -7.03 -2.20 -7.82
C LYS A 5 -7.77 -1.16 -7.00
N ILE A 6 -7.80 0.07 -7.48
CA ILE A 6 -8.49 1.18 -6.80
C ILE A 6 -9.99 0.89 -6.78
N ALA A 7 -10.59 0.92 -5.59
CA ALA A 7 -12.01 0.66 -5.35
C ALA A 7 -12.91 1.74 -5.98
N GLU A 8 -14.18 1.39 -6.21
CA GLU A 8 -15.18 2.36 -6.67
C GLU A 8 -15.36 3.49 -5.64
N GLY A 9 -15.55 4.72 -6.12
CA GLY A 9 -15.73 5.90 -5.27
C GLY A 9 -14.46 6.70 -4.95
N TYR A 10 -13.28 6.22 -5.34
CA TYR A 10 -11.99 6.92 -5.18
C TYR A 10 -11.45 7.50 -6.50
N PRO A 11 -10.65 8.59 -6.47
CA PRO A 11 -9.97 9.08 -7.67
C PRO A 11 -9.12 7.97 -8.31
N GLY A 12 -9.33 7.71 -9.61
CA GLY A 12 -8.62 6.64 -10.32
C GLY A 12 -9.24 5.24 -10.19
N ALA A 13 -10.48 5.13 -9.68
CA ALA A 13 -11.23 3.87 -9.61
C ALA A 13 -11.10 3.03 -10.90
N GLY A 14 -10.86 1.73 -10.72
CA GLY A 14 -10.69 0.79 -11.84
C GLY A 14 -9.26 0.62 -12.35
N LEU A 15 -8.34 1.54 -12.00
CA LEU A 15 -6.92 1.43 -12.32
C LEU A 15 -6.18 0.54 -11.30
N TRP A 16 -5.04 0.03 -11.74
CA TRP A 16 -4.10 -0.72 -10.88
C TRP A 16 -2.97 0.20 -10.44
N HIS A 17 -2.65 0.20 -9.14
CA HIS A 17 -1.54 0.96 -8.58
C HIS A 17 -0.62 0.06 -7.75
N LEU A 18 0.57 0.58 -7.44
CA LEU A 18 1.44 -0.06 -6.45
C LEU A 18 0.74 0.01 -5.09
N PRO A 19 0.67 -1.11 -4.33
CA PRO A 19 0.10 -1.11 -3.00
C PRO A 19 0.84 -0.11 -2.12
N GLY A 20 0.10 0.70 -1.37
CA GLY A 20 0.68 1.76 -0.56
C GLY A 20 -0.17 3.01 -0.49
N GLY A 21 -0.13 3.62 0.68
CA GLY A 21 -0.73 4.91 1.01
C GLY A 21 0.31 5.91 1.50
N GLY A 22 -0.17 7.07 1.98
CA GLY A 22 0.68 8.03 2.66
C GLY A 22 1.20 7.47 3.99
N THR A 23 2.40 7.87 4.38
CA THR A 23 2.88 7.64 5.75
C THR A 23 2.14 8.58 6.71
N ASP A 24 1.78 8.08 7.89
CA ASP A 24 1.30 8.95 8.97
C ASP A 24 2.40 9.92 9.42
N HIS A 25 2.02 11.02 10.08
CA HIS A 25 2.99 12.02 10.52
C HIS A 25 3.98 11.42 11.53
N GLY A 26 5.26 11.36 11.15
CA GLY A 26 6.33 10.75 11.95
C GLY A 26 6.48 9.25 11.77
N GLU A 27 5.67 8.61 10.92
CA GLU A 27 5.81 7.21 10.57
C GLU A 27 7.03 7.00 9.64
N GLN A 28 7.81 5.96 9.92
CA GLN A 28 8.93 5.59 9.05
C GLN A 28 8.39 4.99 7.74
N PRO A 29 8.91 5.38 6.56
CA PRO A 29 8.39 4.88 5.28
C PRO A 29 8.36 3.35 5.14
N ALA A 30 9.34 2.66 5.71
CA ALA A 30 9.36 1.20 5.73
C ALA A 30 8.25 0.59 6.59
N ALA A 31 7.88 1.25 7.70
CA ALA A 31 6.78 0.81 8.56
C ALA A 31 5.43 1.02 7.87
N GLY A 32 5.23 2.20 7.27
CA GLY A 32 4.03 2.49 6.48
C GLY A 32 3.86 1.53 5.31
N LEU A 33 4.93 1.23 4.57
CA LEU A 33 4.90 0.26 3.48
C LEU A 33 4.44 -1.14 3.94
N LEU A 34 4.97 -1.63 5.08
CA LEU A 34 4.60 -2.94 5.61
C LEU A 34 3.16 -2.97 6.13
N ARG A 35 2.70 -1.87 6.75
CA ARG A 35 1.31 -1.71 7.21
C ARG A 35 0.34 -1.77 6.03
N GLU A 36 0.56 -0.95 5.00
CA GLU A 36 -0.27 -0.89 3.80
C GLU A 36 -0.30 -2.23 3.04
N LEU A 37 0.83 -2.96 3.00
CA LEU A 37 0.89 -4.29 2.39
C LEU A 37 -0.07 -5.29 3.08
N VAL A 38 -0.23 -5.18 4.39
CA VAL A 38 -1.18 -6.01 5.15
C VAL A 38 -2.61 -5.52 4.92
N GLU A 39 -2.86 -4.21 4.99
CA GLU A 39 -4.19 -3.62 4.85
C GLU A 39 -4.81 -3.85 3.46
N GLU A 40 -4.05 -3.64 2.40
CA GLU A 40 -4.55 -3.75 1.02
C GLU A 40 -4.39 -5.15 0.41
N GLY A 41 -3.37 -5.88 0.87
CA GLY A 41 -2.93 -7.13 0.25
C GLY A 41 -3.02 -8.38 1.13
N GLY A 42 -3.29 -8.23 2.43
CA GLY A 42 -3.31 -9.34 3.39
C GLY A 42 -1.97 -10.09 3.52
N GLN A 43 -0.86 -9.47 3.10
CA GLN A 43 0.44 -10.12 2.97
C GLN A 43 1.42 -9.63 4.03
N LEU A 44 2.21 -10.57 4.58
CA LEU A 44 3.34 -10.25 5.45
C LEU A 44 4.62 -10.20 4.63
N GLY A 45 5.30 -9.05 4.65
CA GLY A 45 6.51 -8.80 3.88
C GLY A 45 7.70 -8.36 4.74
N ARG A 46 8.85 -8.19 4.08
CA ARG A 46 10.04 -7.55 4.67
C ARG A 46 10.62 -6.55 3.67
N VAL A 47 11.15 -5.44 4.17
CA VAL A 47 11.94 -4.52 3.36
C VAL A 47 13.36 -5.08 3.25
N GLY A 48 13.89 -5.15 2.02
CA GLY A 48 15.27 -5.58 1.75
C GLY A 48 16.24 -4.40 1.74
N ASN A 49 17.53 -4.69 1.99
CA ASN A 49 18.64 -3.77 1.71
C ASN A 49 18.99 -3.76 0.22
#